data_AF-A0A1F4F5H1-F1
#
_entry.id   AF-A0A1F4F5H1-F1
#
_cell.length_a   1.000
_cell.length_b   1.000
_cell.length_c   1.000
_cell.angle_alpha   90.00
_cell.angle_beta   90.00
_cell.angle_gamma   90.00
#
_symmetry.space_group_name_H-M   'P 1'
#
loop_
_entity.id
_entity.type
_entity.pdbx_description
1 polymer ?
#
loop_
_entity_poly.entity_id
_entity_poly.type
_entity_poly.pdbx_seq_one_letter_code
_entity_poly.pdbx_strand_id
1 'polypeptide(L)'
;MPPTRNLVWSKERIEMLSKQEIQQLRANAESLGAQDVLAMCDAALRGSPRSGSGKGGAPGKNGKARRLISRIRAFEARGVYLQDQRTSWGGVRKSDGMVVMSLWADAVKSRDGGCGYLLWAPNVEGSRPWSDSPGGRERLKHCQTGLERSSPSEGLLVFGERLDGFLPEDKARSVHGVDPETVLHFKVEKHGEEYWAVWGKKL
;
A
#
# COMPACT_ATOMS: atom_id res chain seq x y z
N MET A 1 -10.79 28.36 -5.35
CA MET A 1 -11.01 27.02 -5.96
C MET A 1 -9.74 26.58 -6.65
N PRO A 2 -9.13 25.44 -6.30
CA PRO A 2 -8.13 24.81 -7.15
C PRO A 2 -8.78 23.74 -8.05
N PRO A 3 -8.18 23.45 -9.22
CA PRO A 3 -8.83 22.69 -10.29
C PRO A 3 -8.83 21.18 -10.01
N THR A 4 -9.97 20.54 -10.25
CA THR A 4 -10.14 19.09 -10.30
C THR A 4 -9.34 18.54 -11.50
N ARG A 5 -8.14 18.03 -11.25
CA ARG A 5 -7.37 17.28 -12.26
C ARG A 5 -7.99 15.90 -12.44
N ASN A 6 -9.04 15.81 -13.26
CA ASN A 6 -9.36 14.56 -13.96
C ASN A 6 -8.16 14.23 -14.85
N LEU A 7 -7.26 13.38 -14.37
CA LEU A 7 -6.15 12.89 -15.17
C LEU A 7 -6.69 11.85 -16.16
N VAL A 8 -7.15 12.34 -17.31
CA VAL A 8 -7.54 11.56 -18.48
C VAL A 8 -6.39 10.63 -18.87
N TRP A 9 -6.68 9.35 -19.11
CA TRP A 9 -5.71 8.40 -19.66
C TRP A 9 -5.33 8.86 -21.07
N SER A 10 -4.03 9.03 -21.32
CA SER A 10 -3.50 9.42 -22.62
C SER A 10 -2.71 8.26 -23.24
N LYS A 11 -2.57 8.30 -24.57
CA LYS A 11 -1.89 7.26 -25.35
C LYS A 11 -0.41 7.12 -24.94
N GLU A 12 0.26 8.24 -24.70
CA GLU A 12 1.67 8.30 -24.29
C GLU A 12 1.88 7.59 -22.95
N ARG A 13 0.92 7.70 -22.03
CA ARG A 13 1.00 7.04 -20.72
C ARG A 13 0.83 5.53 -20.84
N ILE A 14 0.00 5.07 -21.78
CA ILE A 14 -0.22 3.64 -22.02
C ILE A 14 0.99 3.02 -22.73
N GLU A 15 1.66 3.76 -23.61
CA GLU A 15 2.90 3.31 -24.28
C GLU A 15 4.09 3.17 -23.33
N MET A 16 4.09 3.90 -22.21
CA MET A 16 5.10 3.74 -21.14
C MET A 16 4.89 2.51 -20.26
N LEU A 17 3.75 1.82 -20.38
CA LEU A 17 3.43 0.64 -19.58
C LEU A 17 3.99 -0.62 -20.22
N SER A 18 4.45 -1.55 -19.37
CA SER A 18 4.77 -2.89 -19.82
C SER A 18 3.52 -3.63 -20.32
N LYS A 19 3.73 -4.66 -21.13
CA LYS A 19 2.64 -5.49 -21.67
C LYS A 19 1.72 -6.05 -20.57
N GLN A 20 2.29 -6.43 -19.43
CA GLN A 20 1.53 -6.96 -18.29
C GLN A 20 0.69 -5.87 -17.61
N GLU A 21 1.22 -4.64 -17.49
CA GLU A 21 0.49 -3.49 -16.97
C GLU A 21 -0.64 -3.05 -17.91
N ILE A 22 -0.44 -3.11 -19.23
CA ILE A 22 -1.50 -2.83 -20.21
C ILE A 22 -2.62 -3.88 -20.12
N GLN A 23 -2.28 -5.16 -19.93
CA GLN A 23 -3.26 -6.23 -19.73
C GLN A 23 -4.08 -6.04 -18.44
N GLN A 24 -3.42 -5.63 -17.35
CA GLN A 24 -4.09 -5.35 -16.08
C GLN A 24 -4.97 -4.09 -16.17
N LEU A 25 -4.49 -3.02 -16.82
CA LEU A 25 -5.27 -1.80 -17.06
C LEU A 25 -6.51 -2.09 -17.89
N ARG A 26 -6.39 -2.96 -18.91
CA ARG A 26 -7.51 -3.43 -19.72
C ARG A 26 -8.56 -4.16 -18.87
N ALA A 27 -8.16 -5.14 -18.06
CA ALA A 27 -9.09 -5.88 -17.18
C ALA A 27 -9.82 -4.94 -16.20
N ASN A 28 -9.11 -3.93 -15.70
CA ASN A 28 -9.70 -2.92 -14.82
C ASN A 28 -10.71 -2.02 -15.56
N ALA A 29 -10.35 -1.54 -16.76
CA ALA A 29 -11.23 -0.72 -17.58
C ALA A 29 -12.49 -1.48 -18.02
N GLU A 30 -12.38 -2.80 -18.23
CA GLU A 30 -13.51 -3.70 -18.50
C GLU A 30 -14.48 -3.75 -17.31
N SER A 31 -13.96 -3.98 -16.10
CA SER A 31 -14.79 -4.01 -14.88
C SER A 31 -15.48 -2.68 -14.56
N LEU A 32 -14.92 -1.57 -15.04
CA LEU A 32 -15.38 -0.21 -14.78
C LEU A 32 -16.18 0.40 -15.96
N GLY A 33 -16.37 -0.35 -17.05
CA GLY A 33 -17.08 0.12 -18.25
C GLY A 33 -16.39 1.28 -18.99
N ALA A 34 -15.09 1.49 -18.77
CA ALA A 34 -14.32 2.58 -19.34
C ALA A 34 -13.85 2.25 -20.77
N GLN A 35 -14.78 2.33 -21.73
CA GLN A 35 -14.57 1.92 -23.12
C GLN A 35 -13.40 2.64 -23.82
N ASP A 36 -13.19 3.92 -23.52
CA ASP A 36 -12.10 4.70 -24.13
C ASP A 36 -10.72 4.15 -23.72
N VAL A 37 -10.58 3.75 -22.46
CA VAL A 37 -9.32 3.19 -21.92
C VAL A 37 -9.10 1.76 -22.44
N LEU A 38 -10.17 0.98 -22.60
CA LEU A 38 -10.11 -0.34 -23.24
C LEU A 38 -9.58 -0.23 -24.68
N ALA A 39 -10.15 0.67 -25.48
CA ALA A 39 -9.73 0.88 -26.85
C ALA A 39 -8.25 1.29 -26.97
N MET A 40 -7.77 2.13 -26.04
CA MET A 40 -6.36 2.51 -26.00
C MET A 40 -5.44 1.35 -25.59
N CYS A 41 -5.83 0.52 -24.62
CA CYS A 41 -5.07 -0.67 -24.24
C CYS A 41 -5.00 -1.69 -25.38
N ASP A 42 -6.12 -1.92 -26.08
CA ASP A 42 -6.18 -2.82 -27.23
C ASP A 42 -5.31 -2.33 -28.39
N ALA A 43 -5.28 -1.00 -28.64
CA ALA A 43 -4.39 -0.41 -29.63
C ALA A 43 -2.91 -0.59 -29.28
N ALA A 44 -2.52 -0.38 -28.01
CA ALA A 44 -1.16 -0.55 -27.55
C ALA A 44 -0.69 -2.02 -27.60
N LEU A 45 -1.58 -2.97 -27.26
CA LEU A 45 -1.29 -4.41 -27.36
C LEU A 45 -1.16 -4.88 -28.82
N ARG A 46 -1.89 -4.28 -29.76
CA ARG A 46 -1.79 -4.57 -31.20
C ARG A 46 -0.55 -3.94 -31.87
N GLY A 47 -0.10 -2.79 -31.38
CA GLY A 47 1.02 -2.03 -31.95
C GLY A 47 2.41 -2.50 -31.52
N SER A 48 2.52 -3.42 -30.54
CA SER A 48 3.82 -3.87 -30.01
C SER A 48 4.53 -4.83 -30.97
N PRO A 49 5.71 -4.48 -31.54
CA PRO A 49 6.50 -5.42 -32.33
C PRO A 49 6.95 -6.59 -31.46
N ARG A 50 6.85 -7.82 -31.98
CA ARG A 50 7.36 -9.03 -31.33
C ARG A 50 8.88 -8.91 -31.08
N SER A 51 9.29 -9.17 -29.83
CA SER A 51 10.66 -9.45 -29.35
C SER A 51 11.60 -8.26 -29.12
N GLY A 52 12.24 -8.24 -27.95
CA GLY A 52 13.40 -7.38 -27.68
C GLY A 52 13.70 -7.19 -26.19
N SER A 53 14.40 -8.14 -25.58
CA SER A 53 15.16 -7.97 -24.34
C SER A 53 16.05 -6.72 -24.38
N GLY A 54 15.94 -5.79 -23.41
CA GLY A 54 16.96 -4.75 -23.22
C GLY A 54 16.61 -3.49 -22.41
N LYS A 55 16.98 -3.50 -21.13
CA LYS A 55 17.66 -2.45 -20.33
C LYS A 55 17.18 -0.97 -20.31
N GLY A 56 16.86 -0.55 -19.08
CA GLY A 56 17.29 0.70 -18.40
C GLY A 56 16.67 0.68 -17.00
N GLY A 57 17.33 0.66 -15.83
CA GLY A 57 18.63 1.16 -15.33
C GLY A 57 18.29 2.26 -14.29
N ALA A 58 18.48 2.17 -12.97
CA ALA A 58 19.07 1.21 -12.02
C ALA A 58 18.30 1.29 -10.66
N PRO A 59 18.58 0.43 -9.66
CA PRO A 59 19.49 0.91 -8.63
C PRO A 59 20.55 -0.12 -8.22
N GLY A 60 21.69 0.40 -7.77
CA GLY A 60 22.84 -0.39 -7.39
C GLY A 60 22.69 -1.15 -6.07
N LYS A 61 23.52 -2.20 -6.01
CA LYS A 61 24.09 -2.90 -4.85
C LYS A 61 23.26 -4.03 -4.22
N ASN A 62 23.54 -5.23 -4.74
CA ASN A 62 23.78 -6.48 -4.01
C ASN A 62 22.93 -6.70 -2.74
N GLY A 63 21.71 -7.16 -2.94
CA GLY A 63 21.01 -8.03 -2.00
C GLY A 63 20.37 -9.14 -2.83
N LYS A 64 20.32 -10.38 -2.32
CA LYS A 64 19.47 -11.43 -2.92
C LYS A 64 18.11 -10.79 -3.23
N ALA A 65 17.62 -10.91 -4.47
CA ALA A 65 16.32 -10.35 -4.84
C ALA A 65 15.30 -10.78 -3.79
N ARG A 66 14.82 -9.83 -2.97
CA ARG A 66 13.90 -10.12 -1.87
C ARG A 66 12.69 -10.82 -2.50
N ARG A 67 12.43 -12.04 -2.06
CA ARG A 67 11.28 -12.79 -2.56
C ARG A 67 10.03 -12.24 -1.89
N LEU A 68 9.48 -11.18 -2.47
CA LEU A 68 8.24 -10.58 -2.01
C LEU A 68 7.10 -11.58 -2.18
N ILE A 69 6.22 -11.66 -1.19
CA ILE A 69 5.01 -12.48 -1.20
C ILE A 69 3.76 -11.61 -1.23
N SER A 70 2.60 -12.21 -1.52
CA SER A 70 1.35 -11.47 -1.46
C SER A 70 1.03 -11.06 -0.02
N ARG A 71 0.32 -9.93 0.13
CA ARG A 71 -0.11 -9.42 1.43
C ARG A 71 -0.91 -10.47 2.22
N ILE A 72 -1.84 -11.15 1.58
CA ILE A 72 -2.67 -12.19 2.20
C ILE A 72 -1.77 -13.28 2.81
N ARG A 73 -0.80 -13.79 2.04
CA ARG A 73 0.15 -14.79 2.52
C ARG A 73 1.03 -14.28 3.66
N ALA A 74 1.41 -13.01 3.63
CA ALA A 74 2.20 -12.41 4.71
C ALA A 74 1.40 -12.34 6.03
N PHE A 75 0.12 -11.96 5.99
CA PHE A 75 -0.74 -12.00 7.19
C PHE A 75 -0.97 -13.43 7.68
N GLU A 76 -1.23 -14.38 6.78
CA GLU A 76 -1.39 -15.79 7.14
C GLU A 76 -0.13 -16.36 7.81
N ALA A 77 1.06 -16.01 7.31
CA ALA A 77 2.34 -16.38 7.93
C ALA A 77 2.53 -15.77 9.34
N ARG A 78 1.81 -14.70 9.64
CA ARG A 78 1.70 -14.11 10.99
C ARG A 78 0.45 -14.59 11.74
N GLY A 79 -0.23 -15.66 11.31
CA GLY A 79 -1.40 -16.19 11.99
C GLY A 79 -2.63 -15.27 11.98
N VAL A 80 -2.67 -14.31 11.05
CA VAL A 80 -3.77 -13.36 10.90
C VAL A 80 -4.53 -13.66 9.61
N TYR A 81 -5.85 -13.75 9.72
CA TYR A 81 -6.75 -13.84 8.58
C TYR A 81 -7.50 -12.52 8.44
N LEU A 82 -7.31 -11.84 7.31
CA LEU A 82 -7.93 -10.56 7.04
C LEU A 82 -9.46 -10.69 6.91
N GLN A 83 -10.20 -9.71 7.45
CA GLN A 83 -11.65 -9.69 7.33
C GLN A 83 -12.10 -9.47 5.88
N ASP A 84 -11.47 -8.54 5.17
CA ASP A 84 -11.61 -8.32 3.74
C ASP A 84 -10.21 -8.37 3.09
N GLN A 85 -9.95 -9.40 2.29
CA GLN A 85 -8.66 -9.60 1.65
C GLN A 85 -8.26 -8.47 0.68
N ARG A 86 -9.21 -7.68 0.19
CA ARG A 86 -8.98 -6.55 -0.73
C ARG A 86 -8.74 -5.26 0.03
N THR A 87 -9.57 -4.95 1.03
CA THR A 87 -9.57 -3.63 1.68
C THR A 87 -8.93 -3.60 3.06
N SER A 88 -8.81 -4.73 3.76
CA SER A 88 -8.15 -4.80 5.06
C SER A 88 -6.63 -4.69 4.91
N TRP A 89 -6.04 -3.92 5.79
CA TRP A 89 -4.60 -3.69 5.86
C TRP A 89 -4.02 -3.90 7.26
N GLY A 90 -4.84 -4.42 8.16
CA GLY A 90 -4.39 -4.94 9.43
C GLY A 90 -5.33 -6.03 9.87
N GLY A 91 -4.96 -6.71 10.94
CA GLY A 91 -5.80 -7.67 11.62
C GLY A 91 -5.25 -7.99 13.00
N VAL A 92 -6.09 -8.65 13.79
CA VAL A 92 -5.74 -9.11 15.14
C VAL A 92 -5.50 -10.61 15.11
N ARG A 93 -4.30 -11.04 15.53
CA ARG A 93 -3.96 -12.45 15.67
C ARG A 93 -4.75 -13.06 16.82
N LYS A 94 -5.52 -14.12 16.53
CA LYS A 94 -6.45 -14.73 17.50
C LYS A 94 -5.75 -15.36 18.72
N SER A 95 -4.50 -15.81 18.59
CA SER A 95 -3.80 -16.56 19.64
C SER A 95 -3.35 -15.69 20.82
N ASP A 96 -2.96 -14.44 20.57
CA ASP A 96 -2.32 -13.54 21.54
C ASP A 96 -2.84 -12.10 21.47
N GLY A 97 -3.84 -11.84 20.61
CA GLY A 97 -4.37 -10.52 20.34
C GLY A 97 -3.40 -9.61 19.56
N MET A 98 -2.28 -10.10 19.00
CA MET A 98 -1.27 -9.30 18.29
C MET A 98 -1.90 -8.48 17.17
N VAL A 99 -1.73 -7.16 17.21
CA VAL A 99 -2.14 -6.30 16.09
C VAL A 99 -1.03 -6.36 15.05
N VAL A 100 -1.38 -6.83 13.86
CA VAL A 100 -0.49 -6.86 12.70
C VAL A 100 -1.02 -5.88 11.68
N MET A 101 -0.19 -4.99 11.16
CA MET A 101 -0.57 -3.97 10.18
C MET A 101 0.41 -3.94 9.02
N SER A 102 -0.09 -3.64 7.83
CA SER A 102 0.73 -3.33 6.67
C SER A 102 1.17 -1.86 6.71
N LEU A 103 2.45 -1.63 6.46
CA LEU A 103 3.09 -0.33 6.42
C LEU A 103 3.82 -0.20 5.09
N TRP A 104 3.64 0.92 4.40
CA TRP A 104 4.43 1.17 3.19
C TRP A 104 5.91 1.37 3.53
N ALA A 105 6.76 0.58 2.89
CA ALA A 105 8.20 0.59 3.14
C ALA A 105 8.85 1.95 2.85
N ASP A 106 8.34 2.70 1.88
CA ASP A 106 8.84 4.02 1.47
C ASP A 106 8.43 5.16 2.42
N ALA A 107 7.37 4.97 3.20
CA ALA A 107 6.84 5.95 4.14
C ALA A 107 7.27 5.72 5.58
N VAL A 108 8.04 4.64 5.82
CA VAL A 108 8.83 4.45 7.03
C VAL A 108 9.89 5.54 7.07
N LYS A 109 9.60 6.64 7.77
CA LYS A 109 10.52 7.76 7.91
C LYS A 109 11.40 7.55 9.13
N SER A 110 12.72 7.62 8.92
CA SER A 110 13.69 7.89 9.98
C SER A 110 13.65 9.39 10.29
N ARG A 111 13.43 9.76 11.55
CA ARG A 111 13.63 11.12 12.07
C ARG A 111 14.65 11.08 13.22
N ASP A 112 15.30 12.21 13.48
CA ASP A 112 16.31 12.34 14.54
C ASP A 112 15.75 11.84 15.89
N GLY A 113 16.26 10.69 16.34
CA GLY A 113 15.88 10.06 17.61
C GLY A 113 14.69 9.10 17.58
N GLY A 114 14.05 8.85 16.43
CA GLY A 114 12.95 7.88 16.33
C GLY A 114 12.37 7.74 14.94
N CYS A 115 11.77 6.60 14.65
CA CYS A 115 11.08 6.34 13.38
C CYS A 115 9.56 6.33 13.60
N GLY A 116 8.81 6.80 12.60
CA GLY A 116 7.36 6.90 12.72
C GLY A 116 6.61 6.73 11.39
N TYR A 117 5.36 6.29 11.50
CA TYR A 117 4.44 6.10 10.38
C TYR A 117 3.01 6.46 10.81
N LEU A 118 2.33 7.32 10.05
CA LEU A 118 0.93 7.67 10.31
C LEU A 118 0.03 6.45 10.02
N LEU A 119 -0.62 5.91 11.05
CA LEU A 119 -1.53 4.78 10.91
C LEU A 119 -2.93 5.22 10.54
N TRP A 120 -3.45 6.25 11.22
CA TRP A 120 -4.81 6.75 10.99
C TRP A 120 -4.94 8.21 11.44
N ALA A 121 -5.76 8.99 10.75
CA ALA A 121 -6.12 10.35 11.15
C ALA A 121 -7.55 10.67 10.68
N PRO A 122 -8.28 11.58 11.35
CA PRO A 122 -9.64 11.93 10.95
C PRO A 122 -9.67 12.58 9.56
N ASN A 123 -10.76 12.34 8.84
CA ASN A 123 -11.04 13.01 7.59
C ASN A 123 -11.62 14.42 7.82
N VAL A 124 -10.74 15.40 8.04
CA VAL A 124 -11.15 16.81 8.17
C VAL A 124 -11.24 17.41 6.77
N GLU A 125 -12.41 17.97 6.42
CA GLU A 125 -12.66 18.68 5.14
C GLU A 125 -12.27 17.88 3.88
N GLY A 126 -12.40 16.54 3.91
CA GLY A 126 -12.06 15.70 2.77
C GLY A 126 -10.54 15.50 2.58
N SER A 127 -9.71 15.90 3.55
CA SER A 127 -8.25 15.70 3.51
C SER A 127 -7.84 14.23 3.44
N ARG A 128 -8.66 13.32 3.99
CA ARG A 128 -8.37 11.88 4.10
C ARG A 128 -9.65 11.04 3.95
N PRO A 129 -10.29 11.00 2.75
CA PRO A 129 -11.56 10.28 2.57
C PRO A 129 -11.48 8.78 2.89
N TRP A 130 -10.29 8.20 2.78
CA TRP A 130 -10.03 6.79 3.09
C TRP A 130 -10.26 6.45 4.56
N SER A 131 -10.09 7.41 5.50
CA SER A 131 -10.27 7.19 6.94
C SER A 131 -11.70 6.77 7.28
N ASP A 132 -12.67 7.26 6.49
CA ASP A 132 -14.10 6.97 6.64
C ASP A 132 -14.55 5.76 5.80
N SER A 133 -13.65 5.13 5.04
CA SER A 133 -13.97 3.88 4.34
C SER A 133 -14.14 2.72 5.33
N PRO A 134 -14.72 1.58 4.92
CA PRO A 134 -14.75 0.38 5.76
C PRO A 134 -13.36 -0.04 6.26
N GLY A 135 -12.35 -0.06 5.38
CA GLY A 135 -10.97 -0.37 5.74
C GLY A 135 -10.33 0.67 6.67
N GLY A 136 -10.64 1.95 6.48
CA GLY A 136 -10.20 3.04 7.37
C GLY A 136 -10.76 2.90 8.78
N ARG A 137 -12.05 2.59 8.91
CA ARG A 137 -12.70 2.33 10.22
C ARG A 137 -12.17 1.07 10.88
N GLU A 138 -11.93 0.00 10.11
CA GLU A 138 -11.29 -1.21 10.61
C GLU A 138 -9.89 -0.90 11.16
N ARG A 139 -9.10 -0.13 10.41
CA ARG A 139 -7.75 0.30 10.81
C ARG A 139 -7.77 1.13 12.09
N LEU A 140 -8.73 2.05 12.25
CA LEU A 140 -8.91 2.81 13.49
C LEU A 140 -9.11 1.87 14.70
N LYS A 141 -9.95 0.84 14.56
CA LYS A 141 -10.15 -0.15 15.63
C LYS A 141 -8.84 -0.88 15.97
N HIS A 142 -8.06 -1.27 14.97
CA HIS A 142 -6.74 -1.87 15.20
C HIS A 142 -5.77 -0.91 15.91
N CYS A 143 -5.81 0.38 15.60
CA CYS A 143 -5.02 1.39 16.30
C CYS A 143 -5.43 1.51 17.77
N GLN A 144 -6.74 1.55 18.05
CA GLN A 144 -7.27 1.59 19.42
C GLN A 144 -6.85 0.35 20.22
N THR A 145 -6.99 -0.84 19.64
CA THR A 145 -6.52 -2.10 20.25
C THR A 145 -4.99 -2.09 20.46
N GLY A 146 -4.22 -1.57 19.51
CA GLY A 146 -2.76 -1.47 19.64
C GLY A 146 -2.32 -0.48 20.72
N LEU A 147 -3.08 0.61 20.92
CA LEU A 147 -2.83 1.64 21.92
C LEU A 147 -3.10 1.13 23.35
N GLU A 148 -4.17 0.35 23.54
CA GLU A 148 -4.55 -0.22 24.85
C GLU A 148 -3.57 -1.30 25.34
N ARG A 149 -2.70 -1.80 24.46
CA ARG A 149 -1.80 -2.91 24.76
C ARG A 149 -0.43 -2.45 25.23
N SER A 150 0.10 -3.18 26.21
CA SER A 150 1.46 -2.97 26.72
C SER A 150 2.54 -3.57 25.80
N SER A 151 2.19 -4.54 24.96
CA SER A 151 3.11 -5.20 24.02
C SER A 151 3.15 -4.47 22.67
N PRO A 152 4.31 -4.41 21.98
CA PRO A 152 4.41 -3.88 20.63
C PRO A 152 3.50 -4.61 19.64
N SER A 153 3.08 -3.89 18.59
CA SER A 153 2.41 -4.40 17.40
C SER A 153 3.42 -4.76 16.31
N GLU A 154 2.98 -5.51 15.29
CA GLU A 154 3.82 -5.94 14.16
C GLU A 154 3.46 -5.21 12.86
N GLY A 155 4.49 -4.79 12.14
CA GLY A 155 4.43 -4.08 10.87
C GLY A 155 4.99 -4.92 9.74
N LEU A 156 4.16 -5.22 8.75
CA LEU A 156 4.55 -5.88 7.51
C LEU A 156 4.90 -4.82 6.47
N LEU A 157 6.13 -4.86 5.95
CA LEU A 157 6.62 -3.87 5.00
C LEU A 157 6.13 -4.18 3.59
N VAL A 158 5.26 -3.30 3.07
CA VAL A 158 4.71 -3.37 1.72
C VAL A 158 5.57 -2.55 0.77
N PHE A 159 6.02 -3.18 -0.31
CA PHE A 159 6.74 -2.55 -1.41
C PHE A 159 5.81 -2.35 -2.61
N GLY A 160 5.88 -1.18 -3.24
CA GLY A 160 5.06 -0.82 -4.40
C GLY A 160 5.06 0.68 -4.61
N GLU A 161 4.24 1.15 -5.55
CA GLU A 161 4.06 2.57 -5.84
C GLU A 161 2.74 3.09 -5.27
N ARG A 162 2.84 4.16 -4.49
CA ARG A 162 1.70 4.86 -3.93
C ARG A 162 1.20 5.92 -4.91
N LEU A 163 -0.10 6.21 -4.87
CA LEU A 163 -0.63 7.36 -5.60
C LEU A 163 -0.46 8.62 -4.74
N ASP A 164 0.27 9.62 -5.25
CA ASP A 164 0.52 10.87 -4.53
C ASP A 164 -0.79 11.56 -4.11
N GLY A 165 -0.80 12.11 -2.89
CA GLY A 165 -1.98 12.71 -2.28
C GLY A 165 -2.91 11.73 -1.55
N PHE A 166 -2.61 10.42 -1.57
CA PHE A 166 -3.35 9.40 -0.83
C PHE A 166 -2.40 8.65 0.14
N LEU A 167 -2.65 8.80 1.44
CA LEU A 167 -1.91 8.09 2.49
C LEU A 167 -2.84 7.19 3.32
N PRO A 168 -2.83 5.85 3.14
CA PRO A 168 -3.08 5.02 1.94
C PRO A 168 -4.37 4.17 2.14
N GLU A 169 -4.89 3.39 1.17
CA GLU A 169 -4.64 1.92 1.11
C GLU A 169 -5.49 1.15 0.05
N ASP A 170 -6.48 1.82 -0.51
CA ASP A 170 -7.44 1.34 -1.52
C ASP A 170 -7.05 1.73 -2.95
N LYS A 171 -5.99 2.55 -3.13
CA LYS A 171 -5.52 3.07 -4.43
C LYS A 171 -3.99 3.08 -4.57
N ALA A 172 -3.34 1.95 -4.36
CA ALA A 172 -1.95 1.78 -4.78
C ALA A 172 -1.88 1.84 -6.33
N ARG A 173 -0.86 2.50 -6.87
CA ARG A 173 -0.56 2.41 -8.31
C ARG A 173 -0.05 1.01 -8.65
N SER A 174 0.78 0.46 -7.76
CA SER A 174 1.20 -0.95 -7.80
C SER A 174 1.51 -1.46 -6.40
N VAL A 175 1.30 -2.76 -6.16
CA VAL A 175 1.84 -3.48 -4.99
C VAL A 175 2.75 -4.56 -5.52
N HIS A 176 4.06 -4.43 -5.28
CA HIS A 176 5.06 -5.43 -5.68
C HIS A 176 5.07 -6.62 -4.72
N GLY A 177 4.71 -6.39 -3.46
CA GLY A 177 4.51 -7.44 -2.46
C GLY A 177 5.06 -7.05 -1.09
N VAL A 178 5.09 -8.02 -0.19
CA VAL A 178 5.52 -7.88 1.20
C VAL A 178 6.79 -8.67 1.42
N ASP A 179 7.74 -8.10 2.15
CA ASP A 179 8.92 -8.84 2.62
C ASP A 179 8.51 -9.75 3.80
N PRO A 180 8.58 -11.09 3.66
CA PRO A 180 8.17 -12.00 4.73
C PRO A 180 9.18 -12.09 5.88
N GLU A 181 10.43 -11.68 5.67
CA GLU A 181 11.50 -11.83 6.65
C GLU A 181 11.60 -10.61 7.57
N THR A 182 11.29 -9.42 7.05
CA THR A 182 11.38 -8.17 7.80
C THR A 182 10.05 -7.82 8.47
N VAL A 183 9.97 -8.08 9.78
CA VAL A 183 8.84 -7.64 10.63
C VAL A 183 9.28 -6.51 11.54
N LEU A 184 8.60 -5.37 11.40
CA LEU A 184 8.86 -4.17 12.19
C LEU A 184 8.02 -4.21 13.47
N HIS A 185 8.64 -4.03 14.64
CA HIS A 185 7.89 -3.95 15.90
C HIS A 185 7.69 -2.47 16.27
N PHE A 186 6.45 -2.05 16.49
CA PHE A 186 6.10 -0.66 16.79
C PHE A 186 5.13 -0.54 17.96
N LYS A 187 5.15 0.60 18.63
CA LYS A 187 4.09 1.01 19.56
C LYS A 187 3.10 1.91 18.82
N VAL A 188 1.81 1.80 19.18
CA VAL A 188 0.82 2.77 18.74
C VAL A 188 0.81 3.92 19.74
N GLU A 189 0.96 5.15 19.26
CA GLU A 189 0.78 6.37 20.04
C GLU A 189 -0.39 7.18 19.45
N LYS A 190 -1.15 7.87 20.31
CA LYS A 190 -2.16 8.85 19.90
C LYS A 190 -1.60 10.26 20.07
N HIS A 191 -1.53 11.03 18.99
CA HIS A 191 -1.08 12.43 18.98
C HIS A 191 -2.26 13.30 18.54
N GLY A 192 -2.92 13.97 19.50
CA GLY A 192 -4.20 14.63 19.21
C GLY A 192 -5.26 13.61 18.77
N GLU A 193 -5.76 13.74 17.54
CA GLU A 193 -6.69 12.78 16.93
C GLU A 193 -6.01 11.81 15.94
N GLU A 194 -4.69 11.89 15.78
CA GLU A 194 -3.94 11.01 14.90
C GLU A 194 -3.36 9.82 15.66
N TYR A 195 -3.28 8.67 14.99
CA TYR A 195 -2.64 7.46 15.48
C TYR A 195 -1.37 7.18 14.69
N TRP A 196 -0.28 6.95 15.40
CA TRP A 196 1.05 6.80 14.85
C TRP A 196 1.67 5.48 15.30
N ALA A 197 2.30 4.76 14.37
CA ALA A 197 3.26 3.73 14.70
C ALA A 197 4.60 4.40 14.98
N VAL A 198 5.21 4.10 16.12
CA VAL A 198 6.52 4.63 16.51
C VAL A 198 7.46 3.51 16.97
N TRP A 199 8.74 3.65 16.66
CA TRP A 199 9.79 2.72 17.08
C TRP A 199 11.16 3.42 17.08
N GLY A 200 12.17 2.77 17.65
CA GLY A 200 13.55 3.25 17.58
C GLY A 200 13.88 4.48 18.44
N LYS A 201 12.98 4.96 19.31
CA LYS A 201 13.39 5.83 20.43
C LYS A 201 14.31 5.01 21.33
N LYS A 202 15.53 5.51 21.56
CA LYS A 202 16.27 5.13 22.79
C LYS A 202 15.39 5.56 23.95
N LEU A 203 15.06 4.61 24.83
CA LEU A 203 14.58 4.92 26.18
C LEU A 203 15.58 5.86 26.87
#